data_AF-A0A956WIL6-F1
#
_entry.id   AF-A0A956WIL6-F1
#
_cell.length_a   1.000
_cell.length_b   1.000
_cell.length_c   1.000
_cell.angle_alpha   90.00
_cell.angle_beta   90.00
_cell.angle_gamma   90.00
#
_symmetry.space_group_name_H-M   'P 1'
#
loop_
_entity.id
_entity.type
_entity.pdbx_description
1 polymer ?
#
loop_
_entity_poly.entity_id
_entity_poly.type
_entity_poly.pdbx_seq_one_letter_code
_entity_poly.pdbx_strand_id
1 'polypeptide(L)'
;MRRSLLVAALFLTATGVSVPHVSYAQDSLQRPAAIRSGTCASIGDAVAPLENVVAPGGDEAGPEGATPVEQSVSVVPLLLPDLLAGGFVVVVDKSVDEPGTLAACGVIGGVVSEDGTLAVGVNPMEGSRLDGVAYFSPKRDDSGTTVTLLLVDNRAVEAATGPAGPVGMAGEDGTITIGGVTESTDSVTMVEDGSGPAPSEGAAPAPAASVEDAASADGKGRKGGKGKGGKGNAGNDGDANASG
;
A
#
# COMPACT_ATOMS: atom_id res chain seq x y z
N MET A 1 64.04 47.40 4.27
CA MET A 1 63.30 48.67 4.14
C MET A 1 61.89 48.45 4.66
N ARG A 2 61.48 49.23 5.68
CA ARG A 2 60.19 49.16 6.37
C ARG A 2 59.11 49.93 5.58
N ARG A 3 57.86 49.46 5.62
CA ARG A 3 56.58 50.20 5.44
C ARG A 3 55.43 49.17 5.57
N SER A 4 54.90 48.90 6.76
CA SER A 4 53.80 49.61 7.45
C SER A 4 52.66 50.05 6.53
N LEU A 5 51.53 49.34 6.58
CA LEU A 5 50.20 49.89 6.32
C LEU A 5 49.19 49.21 7.25
N LEU A 6 48.77 50.00 8.23
CA LEU A 6 47.62 49.80 9.13
C LEU A 6 46.33 49.79 8.30
N VAL A 7 45.49 48.77 8.46
CA VAL A 7 44.08 48.84 8.06
C VAL A 7 43.23 48.57 9.30
N ALA A 8 42.44 49.60 9.63
CA ALA A 8 41.65 49.70 10.84
C ALA A 8 40.46 48.73 10.81
N ALA A 9 40.32 48.00 11.92
CA ALA A 9 39.17 47.17 12.23
C ALA A 9 37.99 48.06 12.67
N LEU A 10 36.83 47.87 12.02
CA LEU A 10 35.55 48.34 12.52
C LEU A 10 34.57 47.15 12.47
N PHE A 11 34.62 46.30 13.50
CA PHE A 11 33.66 45.22 13.66
C PHE A 11 32.43 45.76 14.40
N LEU A 12 31.35 45.96 13.64
CA LEU A 12 30.04 46.36 14.15
C LEU A 12 29.34 45.09 14.70
N THR A 13 29.38 44.86 16.01
CA THR A 13 28.72 43.70 16.64
C THR A 13 27.25 44.00 16.88
N ALA A 14 26.41 43.67 15.90
CA ALA A 14 24.96 43.63 16.06
C ALA A 14 24.56 42.40 16.89
N THR A 15 24.16 42.60 18.14
CA THR A 15 23.57 41.56 18.98
C THR A 15 22.13 41.30 18.55
N GLY A 16 21.94 40.41 17.57
CA GLY A 16 20.63 39.88 17.21
C GLY A 16 20.17 38.87 18.24
N VAL A 17 19.00 39.10 18.85
CA VAL A 17 18.32 38.12 19.70
C VAL A 17 17.80 37.02 18.77
N SER A 18 18.55 35.92 18.66
CA SER A 18 18.10 34.71 17.98
C SER A 18 17.07 34.03 18.87
N VAL A 19 15.79 34.13 18.51
CA VAL A 19 14.76 33.26 19.06
C VAL A 19 15.05 31.87 18.50
N PRO A 20 15.33 30.83 19.31
CA PRO A 20 15.47 29.48 18.79
C PRO A 20 14.11 29.08 18.24
N HIS A 21 13.96 29.14 16.92
CA HIS A 21 12.91 28.43 16.23
C HIS A 21 13.21 26.95 16.44
N VAL A 22 12.49 26.34 17.39
CA VAL A 22 12.43 24.88 17.51
C VAL A 22 11.71 24.42 16.25
N SER A 23 12.50 24.15 15.21
CA SER A 23 12.03 23.36 14.09
C SER A 23 11.87 21.96 14.65
N TYR A 24 10.64 21.60 15.00
CA TYR A 24 10.30 20.19 15.03
C TYR A 24 10.49 19.73 13.59
N ALA A 25 11.65 19.15 13.30
CA ALA A 25 11.75 18.22 12.18
C ALA A 25 10.63 17.23 12.45
N GLN A 26 9.55 17.34 11.68
CA GLN A 26 8.53 16.32 11.65
C GLN A 26 9.30 15.08 11.23
N ASP A 27 9.60 14.22 12.20
CA ASP A 27 10.25 12.95 11.97
C ASP A 27 9.23 12.13 11.20
N SER A 28 9.23 12.31 9.88
CA SER A 28 8.34 11.59 9.00
C SER A 28 8.75 10.14 9.12
N LEU A 29 7.85 9.34 9.68
CA LEU A 29 8.09 7.93 9.86
C LEU A 29 8.33 7.31 8.47
N GLN A 30 9.58 6.93 8.21
CA GLN A 30 9.97 6.32 6.95
C GLN A 30 9.90 4.81 7.07
N ARG A 31 9.18 4.19 6.14
CA ARG A 31 8.99 2.74 6.12
C ARG A 31 9.61 2.15 4.86
N PRO A 32 10.73 1.42 4.99
CA PRO A 32 11.28 0.68 3.87
C PRO A 32 10.25 -0.25 3.25
N ALA A 33 10.21 -0.31 1.92
CA ALA A 33 9.34 -1.22 1.19
C ALA A 33 10.13 -1.97 0.12
N ALA A 34 9.70 -3.19 -0.18
CA ALA A 34 10.35 -4.04 -1.17
C ALA A 34 9.38 -5.04 -1.80
N ILE A 35 9.68 -5.46 -3.01
CA ILE A 35 9.13 -6.68 -3.60
C ILE A 35 10.04 -7.84 -3.18
N ARG A 36 9.44 -8.89 -2.61
CA ARG A 36 10.12 -10.12 -2.18
C ARG A 36 9.47 -11.34 -2.82
N SER A 37 10.23 -12.41 -2.97
CA SER A 37 9.70 -13.72 -3.39
C SER A 37 8.86 -14.38 -2.29
N GLY A 38 7.94 -15.25 -2.67
CA GLY A 38 7.17 -16.09 -1.74
C GLY A 38 5.77 -15.57 -1.43
N THR A 39 5.34 -15.72 -0.17
CA THR A 39 3.99 -15.36 0.29
C THR A 39 4.07 -14.59 1.62
N CYS A 40 2.99 -13.94 2.05
CA CYS A 40 2.98 -13.24 3.33
C CYS A 40 3.16 -14.18 4.55
N ALA A 41 2.96 -15.49 4.36
CA ALA A 41 3.24 -16.50 5.38
C ALA A 41 4.68 -17.05 5.32
N SER A 42 5.40 -16.80 4.23
CA SER A 42 6.76 -17.32 4.00
C SER A 42 7.49 -16.40 3.03
N ILE A 43 8.14 -15.39 3.60
CA ILE A 43 8.76 -14.29 2.86
C ILE A 43 10.18 -14.69 2.48
N GLY A 44 10.44 -14.74 1.18
CA GLY A 44 11.71 -15.08 0.57
C GLY A 44 12.60 -13.86 0.32
N ASP A 45 13.60 -13.99 -0.55
CA ASP A 45 14.58 -12.93 -0.77
C ASP A 45 14.01 -11.66 -1.41
N ALA A 46 14.68 -10.54 -1.16
CA ALA A 46 14.39 -9.27 -1.81
C ALA A 46 14.71 -9.33 -3.30
N VAL A 47 13.75 -8.90 -4.12
CA VAL A 47 13.81 -8.94 -5.59
C VAL A 47 14.01 -7.54 -6.15
N ALA A 48 13.25 -6.56 -5.64
CA ALA A 48 13.39 -5.17 -6.03
C ALA A 48 13.12 -4.24 -4.82
N PRO A 49 14.03 -3.31 -4.51
CA PRO A 49 13.75 -2.28 -3.51
C PRO A 49 12.70 -1.31 -4.05
N LEU A 50 11.88 -0.78 -3.15
CA LEU A 50 10.97 0.34 -3.43
C LEU A 50 11.44 1.56 -2.63
N GLU A 51 10.97 2.73 -3.02
CA GLU A 51 11.12 3.96 -2.23
C GLU A 51 10.39 3.81 -0.90
N ASN A 52 10.91 4.46 0.13
CA ASN A 52 10.30 4.45 1.46
C ASN A 52 8.86 4.98 1.38
N VAL A 53 7.95 4.27 2.04
CA VAL A 53 6.59 4.76 2.26
C VAL A 53 6.67 5.84 3.34
N VAL A 54 6.16 7.02 3.01
CA VAL A 54 6.22 8.20 3.88
C VAL A 54 4.90 8.95 3.87
N ALA A 55 4.51 9.51 5.02
CA ALA A 55 3.43 10.49 5.05
C ALA A 55 3.85 11.76 4.30
N PRO A 56 2.99 12.32 3.43
CA PRO A 56 3.26 13.60 2.79
C PRO A 56 3.37 14.68 3.87
N GLY A 57 4.44 15.49 3.81
CA GLY A 57 4.58 16.66 4.67
C GLY A 57 3.88 17.89 4.08
N GLY A 58 3.71 18.92 4.91
CA GLY A 58 3.12 20.20 4.51
C GLY A 58 1.95 20.60 5.42
N ASP A 59 1.36 21.76 5.11
CA ASP A 59 0.14 22.21 5.79
C ASP A 59 -1.05 21.37 5.32
N GLU A 60 -1.90 20.95 6.25
CA GLU A 60 -3.14 20.25 5.91
C GLU A 60 -4.04 21.17 5.09
N ALA A 61 -4.51 20.65 3.96
CA ALA A 61 -5.46 21.35 3.09
C ALA A 61 -6.81 20.64 3.13
N GLY A 62 -7.89 21.41 3.32
CA GLY A 62 -9.25 20.89 3.37
C GLY A 62 -9.82 20.82 4.79
N PRO A 63 -10.83 19.96 5.04
CA PRO A 63 -11.45 19.83 6.35
C PRO A 63 -10.48 19.18 7.36
N GLU A 64 -10.57 19.63 8.61
CA GLU A 64 -9.86 19.00 9.73
C GLU A 64 -10.30 17.54 9.89
N GLY A 65 -9.37 16.68 10.31
CA GLY A 65 -9.63 15.25 10.51
C GLY A 65 -9.54 14.39 9.25
N ALA A 66 -9.06 14.94 8.12
CA ALA A 66 -8.69 14.14 6.96
C ALA A 66 -7.62 13.10 7.37
N THR A 67 -7.84 11.83 7.03
CA THR A 67 -6.88 10.77 7.36
C THR A 67 -5.69 10.84 6.41
N PRO A 68 -4.46 11.03 6.92
CA PRO A 68 -3.27 11.07 6.08
C PRO A 68 -3.02 9.70 5.44
N VAL A 69 -2.58 9.70 4.18
CA VAL A 69 -2.18 8.50 3.45
C VAL A 69 -0.66 8.53 3.29
N GLU A 70 0.02 7.52 3.81
CA GLU A 70 1.43 7.32 3.53
C GLU A 70 1.59 6.76 2.11
N GLN A 71 2.54 7.30 1.34
CA GLN A 71 2.68 6.99 -0.07
C GLN A 71 4.12 6.68 -0.47
N SER A 72 4.27 5.81 -1.47
CA SER A 72 5.52 5.56 -2.18
C SER A 72 5.23 5.33 -3.66
N VAL A 73 6.14 5.79 -4.52
CA VAL A 73 6.09 5.56 -5.96
C VAL A 73 7.47 5.12 -6.43
N SER A 74 7.54 3.98 -7.13
CA SER A 74 8.80 3.42 -7.61
C SER A 74 8.63 2.80 -8.99
N VAL A 75 9.72 2.66 -9.73
CA VAL A 75 9.75 1.92 -10.99
C VAL A 75 10.62 0.70 -10.78
N VAL A 76 10.04 -0.49 -10.93
CA VAL A 76 10.79 -1.75 -10.84
C VAL A 76 11.10 -2.28 -12.23
N PRO A 77 12.32 -2.81 -12.49
CA PRO A 77 12.70 -3.36 -13.79
C PRO A 77 12.15 -4.79 -13.98
N LEU A 78 10.88 -4.99 -13.65
CA LEU A 78 10.14 -6.25 -13.78
C LEU A 78 8.82 -5.97 -14.50
N LEU A 79 8.48 -6.82 -15.45
CA LEU A 79 7.20 -6.72 -16.16
C LEU A 79 6.08 -7.25 -15.26
N LEU A 80 4.89 -6.67 -15.37
CA LEU A 80 3.73 -7.14 -14.60
C LEU A 80 3.39 -8.62 -14.84
N PRO A 81 3.47 -9.18 -16.07
CA PRO A 81 3.31 -10.62 -16.28
C PRO A 81 4.32 -11.48 -15.51
N ASP A 82 5.57 -11.02 -15.41
CA ASP A 82 6.60 -11.74 -14.65
C ASP A 82 6.32 -11.67 -13.15
N LEU A 83 5.84 -10.51 -12.66
CA LEU A 83 5.42 -10.34 -11.28
C LEU A 83 4.26 -11.29 -10.91
N LEU A 84 3.29 -11.45 -11.80
CA LEU A 84 2.15 -12.34 -11.61
C LEU A 84 2.53 -13.82 -11.65
N ALA A 85 3.49 -14.20 -12.51
CA ALA A 85 3.95 -15.58 -12.65
C ALA A 85 4.93 -16.00 -11.55
N GLY A 86 5.67 -15.06 -10.97
CA GLY A 86 6.79 -15.34 -10.07
C GLY A 86 6.44 -15.62 -8.61
N GLY A 87 5.19 -15.38 -8.19
CA GLY A 87 4.78 -15.56 -6.79
C GLY A 87 5.53 -14.61 -5.87
N PHE A 88 5.24 -13.32 -5.98
CA PHE A 88 5.86 -12.26 -5.19
C PHE A 88 4.89 -11.64 -4.20
N VAL A 89 5.48 -10.97 -3.20
CA VAL A 89 4.79 -10.11 -2.24
C VAL A 89 5.40 -8.73 -2.24
N VAL A 90 4.56 -7.73 -1.97
CA VAL A 90 5.03 -6.42 -1.50
C VAL A 90 5.05 -6.45 0.01
N VAL A 91 6.16 -6.00 0.61
CA VAL A 91 6.32 -5.90 2.06
C VAL A 91 6.68 -4.48 2.45
N VAL A 92 6.28 -4.09 3.64
CA VAL A 92 6.58 -2.80 4.24
C VAL A 92 7.07 -3.02 5.66
N ASP A 93 8.29 -2.57 5.94
CA ASP A 93 8.89 -2.61 7.27
C ASP A 93 8.23 -1.55 8.18
N LYS A 94 8.28 -1.78 9.48
CA LYS A 94 7.68 -0.89 10.47
C LYS A 94 8.36 0.48 10.51
N SER A 95 9.68 0.52 10.42
CA SER A 95 10.48 1.74 10.32
C SER A 95 11.90 1.40 9.85
N VAL A 96 12.67 2.42 9.50
CA VAL A 96 14.11 2.28 9.24
C VAL A 96 14.91 1.80 10.47
N ASP A 97 14.42 2.05 11.68
CA ASP A 97 15.08 1.67 12.94
C ASP A 97 14.77 0.23 13.38
N GLU A 98 13.69 -0.36 12.85
CA GLU A 98 13.26 -1.74 13.11
C GLU A 98 13.21 -2.57 11.82
N PRO A 99 14.34 -2.71 11.08
CA PRO A 99 14.36 -3.41 9.80
C PRO A 99 13.99 -4.89 9.96
N GLY A 100 13.22 -5.42 9.01
CA GLY A 100 12.75 -6.80 9.03
C GLY A 100 11.58 -7.10 9.96
N THR A 101 11.10 -6.11 10.72
CA THR A 101 9.80 -6.19 11.42
C THR A 101 8.73 -5.66 10.48
N LEU A 102 7.77 -6.49 10.10
CA LEU A 102 6.86 -6.18 9.01
C LEU A 102 5.59 -5.52 9.52
N ALA A 103 5.30 -4.34 8.99
CA ALA A 103 4.06 -3.64 9.31
C ALA A 103 2.93 -3.98 8.34
N ALA A 104 3.23 -4.35 7.09
CA ALA A 104 2.21 -4.77 6.14
C ALA A 104 2.76 -5.69 5.04
N CYS A 105 1.88 -6.51 4.46
CA CYS A 105 2.19 -7.38 3.34
C CYS A 105 1.00 -7.57 2.39
N GLY A 106 1.27 -7.58 1.09
CA GLY A 106 0.29 -7.88 0.04
C GLY A 106 0.84 -8.90 -0.95
N VAL A 107 0.03 -9.90 -1.31
CA VAL A 107 0.39 -10.89 -2.35
C VAL A 107 0.13 -10.30 -3.72
N ILE A 108 1.14 -10.28 -4.60
CA ILE A 108 1.01 -9.70 -5.94
C ILE A 108 0.22 -10.68 -6.82
N GLY A 109 -1.06 -10.40 -7.00
CA GLY A 109 -1.99 -11.21 -7.79
C GLY A 109 -3.38 -10.60 -7.81
N GLY A 110 -4.24 -11.06 -8.73
CA GLY A 110 -5.61 -10.58 -8.85
C GLY A 110 -6.09 -10.50 -10.29
N VAL A 111 -7.11 -9.66 -10.52
CA VAL A 111 -7.64 -9.37 -11.86
C VAL A 111 -6.92 -8.15 -12.41
N VAL A 112 -6.33 -8.30 -13.59
CA VAL A 112 -5.74 -7.18 -14.34
C VAL A 112 -6.87 -6.41 -15.03
N SER A 113 -6.85 -5.09 -14.86
CA SER A 113 -7.80 -4.15 -15.47
C SER A 113 -7.63 -4.08 -16.99
N GLU A 114 -8.62 -3.52 -17.69
CA GLU A 114 -8.59 -3.35 -19.16
C GLU A 114 -7.41 -2.50 -19.65
N ASP A 115 -6.91 -1.59 -18.80
CA ASP A 115 -5.75 -0.74 -19.07
C ASP A 115 -4.40 -1.42 -18.75
N GLY A 116 -4.42 -2.69 -18.33
CA GLY A 116 -3.25 -3.47 -17.98
C GLY A 116 -2.74 -3.24 -16.56
N THR A 117 -3.42 -2.44 -15.74
CA THR A 117 -3.03 -2.21 -14.35
C THR A 117 -3.52 -3.32 -13.42
N LEU A 118 -2.87 -3.47 -12.26
CA LEU A 118 -3.29 -4.37 -11.20
C LEU A 118 -3.35 -3.61 -9.87
N ALA A 119 -4.44 -3.78 -9.12
CA ALA A 119 -4.56 -3.32 -7.74
C ALA A 119 -4.49 -4.52 -6.78
N VAL A 120 -3.68 -4.40 -5.74
CA VAL A 120 -3.44 -5.45 -4.74
C VAL A 120 -3.71 -4.88 -3.35
N GLY A 121 -4.49 -5.60 -2.53
CA GLY A 121 -4.67 -5.26 -1.12
C GLY A 121 -3.41 -5.55 -0.30
N VAL A 122 -3.06 -4.63 0.59
CA VAL A 122 -1.89 -4.72 1.49
C VAL A 122 -2.41 -4.77 2.92
N ASN A 123 -2.24 -5.92 3.57
CA ASN A 123 -2.84 -6.19 4.87
C ASN A 123 -1.84 -5.94 6.01
N PRO A 124 -2.30 -5.56 7.20
CA PRO A 124 -1.43 -5.38 8.36
C PRO A 124 -0.74 -6.68 8.77
N MET A 125 0.49 -6.55 9.27
CA MET A 125 1.27 -7.63 9.86
C MET A 125 1.71 -7.31 11.28
N GLU A 126 1.97 -8.35 12.08
CA GLU A 126 2.58 -8.25 13.42
C GLU A 126 1.89 -7.25 14.38
N GLY A 127 0.56 -7.12 14.29
CA GLY A 127 -0.21 -6.21 15.14
C GLY A 127 -0.15 -4.72 14.70
N SER A 128 0.44 -4.46 13.54
CA SER A 128 0.25 -3.20 12.82
C SER A 128 -1.23 -2.94 12.55
N ARG A 129 -1.56 -1.66 12.34
CA ARG A 129 -2.89 -1.21 11.88
C ARG A 129 -2.82 -0.55 10.50
N LEU A 130 -1.70 -0.75 9.80
CA LEU A 130 -1.53 -0.28 8.42
C LEU A 130 -2.29 -1.19 7.47
N ASP A 131 -3.26 -0.60 6.78
CA ASP A 131 -3.98 -1.22 5.67
C ASP A 131 -3.79 -0.36 4.43
N GLY A 132 -3.95 -0.93 3.24
CA GLY A 132 -3.77 -0.15 2.03
C GLY A 132 -3.82 -0.93 0.74
N VAL A 133 -3.30 -0.30 -0.30
CA VAL A 133 -3.31 -0.81 -1.66
C VAL A 133 -1.98 -0.55 -2.34
N ALA A 134 -1.55 -1.53 -3.15
CA ALA A 134 -0.44 -1.39 -4.09
C ALA A 134 -0.98 -1.44 -5.52
N TYR A 135 -0.76 -0.38 -6.28
CA TYR A 135 -1.08 -0.31 -7.70
C TYR A 135 0.16 -0.62 -8.54
N PHE A 136 0.00 -1.49 -9.52
CA PHE A 136 1.04 -1.89 -10.46
C PHE A 136 0.60 -1.46 -11.87
N SER A 137 1.33 -0.52 -12.45
CA SER A 137 1.05 0.04 -13.76
C SER A 137 2.20 -0.26 -14.72
N PRO A 138 1.98 -1.09 -15.76
CA PRO A 138 3.01 -1.35 -16.76
C PRO A 138 3.49 -0.05 -17.42
N LYS A 139 4.79 0.08 -17.64
CA LYS A 139 5.30 1.19 -18.44
C LYS A 139 5.03 0.93 -19.93
N ARG A 140 4.68 1.99 -20.67
CA ARG A 140 4.39 1.91 -22.11
C ARG A 140 5.56 1.45 -22.98
N ASP A 141 6.78 1.55 -22.47
CA ASP A 141 8.02 1.17 -23.15
C ASP A 141 8.45 -0.27 -22.80
N ASP A 142 7.62 -1.02 -22.06
CA ASP A 142 7.92 -2.36 -21.55
C ASP A 142 9.26 -2.44 -20.78
N SER A 143 9.70 -1.33 -20.19
CA SER A 143 10.95 -1.30 -19.40
C SER A 143 10.75 -1.70 -17.93
N GLY A 144 9.51 -1.95 -17.52
CA GLY A 144 9.18 -2.32 -16.15
C GLY A 144 7.77 -1.94 -15.74
N THR A 145 7.56 -1.89 -14.42
CA THR A 145 6.26 -1.61 -13.80
C THR A 145 6.43 -0.46 -12.81
N THR A 146 5.56 0.55 -12.89
CA THR A 146 5.43 1.56 -11.84
C THR A 146 4.60 0.98 -10.71
N VAL A 147 5.12 1.03 -9.50
CA VAL A 147 4.49 0.55 -8.28
C VAL A 147 4.15 1.76 -7.42
N THR A 148 2.87 1.92 -7.07
CA THR A 148 2.38 2.97 -6.17
C THR A 148 1.78 2.32 -4.94
N LEU A 149 2.39 2.54 -3.78
CA LEU A 149 1.89 2.07 -2.48
C LEU A 149 1.16 3.21 -1.80
N LEU A 150 -0.03 2.92 -1.28
CA LEU A 150 -0.84 3.83 -0.47
C LEU A 150 -1.24 3.08 0.80
N LEU A 151 -0.81 3.57 1.95
CA LEU A 151 -1.12 3.00 3.26
C LEU A 151 -1.84 4.00 4.14
N VAL A 152 -2.75 3.50 4.97
CA VAL A 152 -3.49 4.25 5.96
C VAL A 152 -3.20 3.66 7.33
N ASP A 153 -2.78 4.50 8.28
CA ASP A 153 -2.73 4.12 9.69
C ASP A 153 -4.09 4.34 10.35
N ASN A 154 -4.81 3.23 10.56
CA ASN A 154 -6.13 3.27 11.18
C ASN A 154 -6.12 3.75 12.65
N ARG A 155 -4.96 3.96 13.28
CA ARG A 155 -4.87 4.63 14.59
C ARG A 155 -5.28 6.10 14.52
N ALA A 156 -4.95 6.77 13.41
CA ALA A 156 -5.29 8.18 13.21
C ALA A 156 -6.81 8.38 13.13
N VAL A 157 -7.53 7.42 12.53
CA VAL A 157 -8.99 7.45 12.40
C VAL A 157 -9.66 7.36 13.77
N GLU A 158 -9.19 6.49 14.67
CA GLU A 158 -9.76 6.38 16.02
C GLU A 158 -9.48 7.62 16.88
N ALA A 159 -8.32 8.25 16.71
CA ALA A 159 -8.01 9.51 17.38
C ALA A 159 -8.87 10.68 16.87
N ALA A 160 -9.12 10.73 15.56
CA ALA A 160 -9.94 11.77 14.94
C ALA A 160 -11.43 11.62 15.26
N THR A 161 -11.91 10.39 15.49
CA THR A 161 -13.33 10.14 15.81
C THR A 161 -13.66 10.46 17.28
N GLY A 162 -12.66 10.76 18.11
CA GLY A 162 -12.82 10.98 19.55
C GLY A 162 -13.38 9.74 20.27
N PRO A 163 -13.42 9.72 21.61
CA PRO A 163 -14.27 8.76 22.29
C PRO A 163 -15.68 9.06 21.82
N ALA A 164 -16.32 8.11 21.12
CA ALA A 164 -17.77 8.12 20.98
C ALA A 164 -18.31 8.22 22.41
N GLY A 165 -18.71 9.43 22.81
CA GLY A 165 -19.38 9.64 24.08
C GLY A 165 -20.52 8.63 24.16
N PRO A 166 -20.84 8.11 25.36
CA PRO A 166 -21.83 7.05 25.49
C PRO A 166 -23.05 7.43 24.66
N VAL A 167 -23.32 6.68 23.59
CA VAL A 167 -24.59 6.74 22.88
C VAL A 167 -25.62 6.53 23.97
N GLY A 168 -26.33 7.61 24.31
CA GLY A 168 -27.28 7.59 25.40
C GLY A 168 -28.26 6.48 25.10
N MET A 169 -28.15 5.38 25.85
CA MET A 169 -29.18 4.36 25.88
C MET A 169 -30.47 5.11 26.20
N ALA A 170 -31.42 5.05 25.27
CA ALA A 170 -32.67 5.75 25.32
C ALA A 170 -33.22 5.75 26.76
N GLY A 171 -33.41 6.93 27.33
CA GLY A 171 -34.26 7.04 28.51
C GLY A 171 -35.63 6.48 28.16
N GLU A 172 -36.29 5.86 29.15
CA GLU A 172 -37.65 5.28 29.03
C GLU A 172 -38.72 6.26 28.49
N ASP A 173 -38.36 7.52 28.27
CA ASP A 173 -39.21 8.60 27.77
C ASP A 173 -39.22 8.73 26.23
N GLY A 174 -38.48 7.89 25.49
CA GLY A 174 -38.55 7.84 24.02
C GLY A 174 -37.81 8.96 23.27
N THR A 175 -37.06 9.81 23.97
CA THR A 175 -36.29 10.90 23.35
C THR A 175 -34.90 10.42 22.95
N ILE A 176 -34.59 10.40 21.65
CA ILE A 176 -33.26 10.09 21.12
C ILE A 176 -32.52 11.42 20.91
N THR A 177 -31.43 11.63 21.65
CA THR A 177 -30.57 12.82 21.48
C THR A 177 -29.36 12.45 20.63
N ILE A 178 -29.27 12.97 19.41
CA ILE A 178 -28.09 12.85 18.55
C ILE A 178 -27.53 14.26 18.34
N GLY A 179 -26.27 14.49 18.74
CA GLY A 179 -25.55 15.74 18.42
C GLY A 179 -26.07 17.01 19.08
N GLY A 180 -26.73 16.93 20.24
CA GLY A 180 -27.17 18.12 21.00
C GLY A 180 -28.46 18.78 20.47
N VAL A 181 -29.12 18.17 19.48
CA VAL A 181 -30.45 18.57 19.03
C VAL A 181 -31.45 17.60 19.64
N THR A 182 -32.34 18.10 20.49
CA THR A 182 -33.48 17.33 21.02
C THR A 182 -34.65 17.53 20.06
N GLU A 183 -34.89 16.58 19.16
CA GLU A 183 -36.14 16.52 18.40
C GLU A 183 -37.17 15.71 19.21
N SER A 184 -38.23 16.39 19.65
CA SER A 184 -39.41 15.72 20.20
C SER A 184 -40.20 15.12 19.03
N THR A 185 -40.30 13.79 18.98
CA THR A 185 -41.16 13.06 18.04
C THR A 185 -42.62 13.14 18.47
N ASP A 186 -43.16 14.35 18.55
CA ASP A 186 -44.60 14.54 18.64
C ASP A 186 -45.17 14.44 17.22
N SER A 187 -45.97 13.40 16.97
CA SER A 187 -46.79 13.15 15.76
C SER A 187 -46.09 12.66 14.48
N VAL A 188 -45.63 11.40 14.47
CA VAL A 188 -45.64 10.59 13.23
C VAL A 188 -46.94 9.81 13.21
N THR A 189 -47.95 10.35 12.54
CA THR A 189 -49.16 9.60 12.19
C THR A 189 -48.80 8.53 11.16
N MET A 190 -49.01 7.27 11.52
CA MET A 190 -48.96 6.13 10.61
C MET A 190 -49.96 6.38 9.47
N VAL A 191 -49.47 6.74 8.30
CA VAL A 191 -50.25 6.69 7.07
C VAL A 191 -50.14 5.24 6.57
N GLU A 192 -51.15 4.43 6.89
CA GLU A 192 -51.46 3.24 6.11
C GLU A 192 -51.86 3.71 4.71
N ASP A 193 -50.95 3.63 3.75
CA ASP A 193 -51.30 3.72 2.33
C ASP A 193 -50.67 2.57 1.56
N GLY A 194 -51.54 1.80 0.92
CA GLY A 194 -51.27 1.33 -0.43
C GLY A 194 -50.70 -0.07 -0.55
N SER A 195 -51.59 -1.02 -0.79
CA SER A 195 -51.31 -2.29 -1.47
C SER A 195 -50.38 -2.11 -2.67
N GLY A 196 -49.13 -2.53 -2.52
CA GLY A 196 -48.22 -2.75 -3.64
C GLY A 196 -48.56 -4.07 -4.35
N PRO A 197 -48.55 -4.12 -5.70
CA PRO A 197 -48.83 -5.34 -6.45
C PRO A 197 -47.75 -6.40 -6.21
N ALA A 198 -48.19 -7.66 -6.23
CA ALA A 198 -47.35 -8.85 -6.08
C ALA A 198 -46.15 -8.85 -7.05
N PRO A 199 -44.97 -9.36 -6.63
CA PRO A 199 -43.87 -9.61 -7.53
C PRO A 199 -44.28 -10.71 -8.52
N SER A 200 -44.36 -10.34 -9.80
CA SER A 200 -44.45 -11.28 -10.90
C SER A 200 -43.20 -12.16 -10.91
N GLU A 201 -43.39 -13.47 -10.77
CA GLU A 201 -42.41 -14.54 -10.96
C GLU A 201 -41.70 -14.38 -12.31
N GLY A 202 -40.52 -13.77 -12.28
CA GLY A 202 -39.59 -13.69 -13.39
C GLY A 202 -38.85 -15.01 -13.56
N ALA A 203 -39.33 -15.81 -14.50
CA ALA A 203 -38.65 -16.85 -15.28
C ALA A 203 -37.28 -17.34 -14.78
N ALA A 204 -37.25 -18.61 -14.39
CA ALA A 204 -36.03 -19.41 -14.29
C ALA A 204 -35.22 -19.34 -15.61
N PRO A 205 -33.88 -19.17 -15.55
CA PRO A 205 -33.04 -19.38 -16.71
C PRO A 205 -33.09 -20.86 -17.11
N ALA A 206 -33.41 -21.11 -18.38
CA ALA A 206 -33.37 -22.44 -18.98
C ALA A 206 -31.96 -23.05 -18.85
N PRO A 207 -31.82 -24.37 -18.63
CA PRO A 207 -30.53 -25.03 -18.67
C PRO A 207 -29.95 -24.92 -20.09
N ALA A 208 -28.79 -24.30 -20.20
CA ALA A 208 -28.02 -24.29 -21.42
C ALA A 208 -27.72 -25.73 -21.83
N ALA A 209 -28.14 -26.07 -23.04
CA ALA A 209 -28.01 -27.37 -23.65
C ALA A 209 -26.54 -27.82 -23.70
N SER A 210 -26.33 -29.07 -23.31
CA SER A 210 -25.19 -29.88 -23.68
C SER A 210 -25.00 -29.87 -25.20
N VAL A 211 -23.86 -29.36 -25.66
CA VAL A 211 -23.33 -29.69 -26.99
C VAL A 211 -22.26 -30.75 -26.80
N GLU A 212 -22.70 -32.00 -26.95
CA GLU A 212 -21.85 -33.14 -27.29
C GLU A 212 -21.67 -33.21 -28.82
N ASP A 213 -20.61 -33.90 -29.24
CA ASP A 213 -20.19 -34.29 -30.60
C ASP A 213 -19.58 -33.20 -31.52
N ALA A 214 -18.48 -33.42 -32.25
CA ALA A 214 -17.53 -34.52 -32.38
C ALA A 214 -16.40 -34.05 -33.33
N ALA A 215 -15.16 -34.50 -33.09
CA ALA A 215 -14.08 -34.81 -34.07
C ALA A 215 -12.74 -34.75 -33.33
N SER A 216 -12.19 -35.85 -32.82
CA SER A 216 -11.55 -36.93 -33.57
C SER A 216 -10.49 -36.43 -34.57
N ALA A 217 -9.27 -36.23 -34.08
CA ALA A 217 -8.06 -36.32 -34.89
C ALA A 217 -6.95 -36.99 -34.07
N ASP A 218 -6.77 -38.28 -34.35
CA ASP A 218 -5.60 -39.10 -34.09
C ASP A 218 -4.27 -38.33 -34.32
N GLY A 219 -3.49 -38.18 -33.25
CA GLY A 219 -2.14 -37.62 -33.27
C GLY A 219 -1.13 -38.57 -32.64
N LYS A 220 -0.91 -39.73 -33.28
CA LYS A 220 0.16 -40.66 -32.94
C LYS A 220 1.53 -39.98 -33.04
N GLY A 221 2.25 -39.95 -31.92
CA GLY A 221 3.68 -40.20 -31.90
C GLY A 221 4.60 -39.00 -31.74
N ARG A 222 5.36 -39.00 -30.65
CA ARG A 222 6.83 -39.02 -30.73
C ARG A 222 7.43 -39.48 -29.40
N LYS A 223 7.95 -40.70 -29.46
CA LYS A 223 8.99 -41.22 -28.56
C LYS A 223 10.28 -40.41 -28.76
N GLY A 224 11.03 -40.24 -27.69
CA GLY A 224 12.49 -40.19 -27.75
C GLY A 224 13.11 -38.85 -27.38
N GLY A 225 13.71 -38.81 -26.18
CA GLY A 225 14.53 -37.68 -25.75
C GLY A 225 15.25 -37.94 -24.43
N LYS A 226 15.92 -39.09 -24.29
CA LYS A 226 16.86 -39.37 -23.19
C LYS A 226 18.11 -38.49 -23.39
N GLY A 227 18.09 -37.26 -22.87
CA GLY A 227 19.24 -36.38 -22.80
C GLY A 227 20.16 -36.78 -21.64
N LYS A 228 21.26 -37.44 -21.98
CA LYS A 228 22.37 -37.76 -21.08
C LYS A 228 23.16 -36.51 -20.75
N GLY A 229 23.59 -36.41 -19.48
CA GLY A 229 24.98 -36.11 -19.13
C GLY A 229 25.50 -34.69 -19.32
N GLY A 230 25.67 -33.97 -18.21
CA GLY A 230 26.57 -32.83 -18.10
C GLY A 230 27.24 -32.82 -16.74
N LYS A 231 28.31 -33.61 -16.59
CA LYS A 231 29.32 -33.46 -15.54
C LYS A 231 30.37 -32.46 -16.02
N GLY A 232 30.74 -31.50 -15.18
CA GLY A 232 31.83 -30.54 -15.38
C GLY A 232 31.38 -29.15 -14.93
N ASN A 233 32.10 -28.37 -14.13
CA ASN A 233 33.51 -28.42 -13.76
C ASN A 233 33.68 -27.90 -12.32
N ALA A 234 34.63 -28.51 -11.63
CA ALA A 234 35.33 -27.92 -10.50
C ALA A 234 36.33 -26.87 -11.02
N GLY A 235 36.59 -25.86 -10.19
CA GLY A 235 37.75 -24.96 -10.31
C GLY A 235 37.36 -23.52 -10.63
N ASN A 236 37.53 -22.62 -9.65
CA ASN A 236 38.76 -21.85 -9.64
C ASN A 236 38.97 -21.21 -8.25
N ASP A 237 40.04 -21.64 -7.59
CA ASP A 237 40.76 -20.88 -6.58
C ASP A 237 41.35 -19.63 -7.26
N GLY A 238 41.39 -18.47 -6.59
CA GLY A 238 42.08 -17.33 -7.17
C GLY A 238 41.92 -16.01 -6.44
N ASP A 239 42.93 -15.73 -5.62
CA ASP A 239 43.55 -14.42 -5.44
C ASP A 239 42.91 -13.39 -4.50
N ALA A 240 43.41 -13.47 -3.27
CA ALA A 240 43.68 -12.33 -2.42
C ALA A 240 44.38 -11.19 -3.20
N ASN A 241 43.88 -9.96 -3.06
CA ASN A 241 44.69 -8.77 -3.30
C ASN A 241 44.66 -7.88 -2.06
N ALA A 242 45.80 -7.87 -1.37
CA ALA A 242 46.17 -6.90 -0.36
C ALA A 242 47.03 -5.84 -1.04
N SER A 243 46.63 -4.56 -0.95
CA SER A 243 47.43 -3.34 -1.18
C SER A 243 46.46 -2.16 -1.00
N GLY A 244 46.67 -1.15 -0.16
CA GLY A 244 47.74 -0.76 0.76
C GLY A 244 47.27 0.49 1.50
#